data_AF-A0A7V1PWR2-F1
#
_entry.id   AF-A0A7V1PWR2-F1
#
_cell.length_a   1.000
_cell.length_b   1.000
_cell.length_c   1.000
_cell.angle_alpha   90.00
_cell.angle_beta   90.00
_cell.angle_gamma   90.00
#
_symmetry.space_group_name_H-M   'P 1'
#
loop_
_entity.id
_entity.type
_entity.pdbx_description
1 polymer ?
#
loop_
_entity_poly.entity_id
_entity_poly.type
_entity_poly.pdbx_seq_one_letter_code
_entity_poly.pdbx_strand_id
1 'polypeptide(L)'
;METISDYMPLSNDWNKERLGKLKELMPDLFTNEGKLNTNEFKKLVDSESISETERYEFRWFGKSKAKREAFTPTDATLVYDDARSVNPTESENLIIEG
;
A
#
# COMPACT_ATOMS: atom_id res chain seq x y z
N MET A 1 -11.96 23.93 0.57
CA MET A 1 -11.64 25.02 1.52
C MET A 1 -10.18 25.32 1.34
N GLU A 2 -9.86 26.48 0.77
CA GLU A 2 -8.46 26.91 0.65
C GLU A 2 -7.90 27.16 2.05
N THR A 3 -6.69 26.67 2.27
CA THR A 3 -6.01 26.75 3.56
C THR A 3 -5.15 28.01 3.58
N ILE A 4 -4.88 28.55 4.77
CA ILE A 4 -3.99 29.72 4.93
C ILE A 4 -2.61 29.49 4.27
N SER A 5 -2.21 28.21 4.13
CA SER A 5 -1.00 27.78 3.44
C SER A 5 -0.96 28.06 1.94
N ASP A 6 -2.10 28.27 1.29
CA ASP A 6 -2.18 28.55 -0.16
C ASP A 6 -1.83 30.01 -0.49
N TYR A 7 -1.78 30.88 0.53
CA TYR A 7 -1.62 32.34 0.39
C TYR A 7 -0.30 32.88 0.96
N MET A 8 0.56 32.02 1.51
CA MET A 8 1.88 32.40 2.03
C MET A 8 2.98 31.70 1.21
N PRO A 9 4.11 32.37 0.90
CA PRO A 9 5.28 31.71 0.35
C PRO A 9 5.91 30.85 1.45
N LEU A 10 5.32 29.69 1.69
CA LEU A 10 5.86 28.67 2.57
C LEU A 10 7.04 28.03 1.86
N SER A 11 8.18 27.98 2.53
CA SER A 11 9.30 27.13 2.09
C SER A 11 8.78 25.70 1.92
N ASN A 12 9.16 25.02 0.84
CA ASN A 12 8.73 23.64 0.58
C ASN A 12 9.02 22.77 1.80
N ASP A 13 7.99 22.07 2.29
CA ASP A 13 8.18 21.01 3.26
C ASP A 13 8.73 19.78 2.54
N TRP A 14 10.05 19.78 2.37
CA TRP A 14 10.79 18.69 1.77
C TRP A 14 10.58 17.35 2.49
N ASN A 15 10.28 17.37 3.79
CA ASN A 15 10.02 16.14 4.53
C ASN A 15 8.65 15.56 4.18
N LYS A 16 7.63 16.40 4.03
CA LYS A 16 6.31 15.96 3.55
C LYS A 16 6.38 15.37 2.15
N GLU A 17 7.14 15.99 1.24
CA GLU A 17 7.33 15.46 -0.11
C GLU A 17 8.08 14.11 -0.11
N ARG A 18 9.17 14.01 0.66
CA ARG A 18 9.94 12.77 0.81
C ARG A 18 9.09 11.64 1.39
N LEU A 19 8.28 11.92 2.42
CA LEU A 19 7.35 10.95 2.99
C LEU A 19 6.26 10.53 2.00
N GLY A 20 5.78 11.45 1.17
CA GLY A 20 4.85 11.13 0.07
C GLY A 20 5.44 10.13 -0.92
N LYS A 21 6.65 10.41 -1.44
CA LYS A 21 7.37 9.50 -2.34
C LYS A 21 7.66 8.14 -1.69
N LEU A 22 8.06 8.13 -0.41
CA LEU A 22 8.30 6.88 0.32
C LEU A 22 7.01 6.06 0.46
N LYS A 23 5.86 6.70 0.68
CA LYS A 23 4.56 6.04 0.78
C LYS A 23 4.11 5.42 -0.54
N GLU A 24 4.40 6.08 -1.67
CA GLU A 24 4.13 5.52 -3.00
C GLU A 24 4.99 4.28 -3.29
N LEU A 25 6.27 4.32 -2.91
CA LEU A 25 7.20 3.21 -3.14
C LEU A 25 7.00 2.03 -2.16
N MET A 26 6.67 2.33 -0.91
CA MET A 26 6.62 1.35 0.19
C MET A 26 5.41 1.61 1.11
N PRO A 27 4.18 1.34 0.63
CA PRO A 27 2.96 1.64 1.37
C PRO A 27 2.83 0.80 2.66
N ASP A 28 3.47 -0.36 2.71
CA ASP A 28 3.45 -1.32 3.83
C ASP A 28 4.18 -0.83 5.09
N LEU A 29 5.02 0.21 4.94
CA LEU A 29 5.67 0.92 6.03
C LEU A 29 4.76 1.93 6.73
N PHE A 30 3.60 2.24 6.16
CA PHE A 30 2.68 3.24 6.70
C PHE A 30 1.47 2.57 7.37
N THR A 31 0.94 3.20 8.41
CA THR A 31 -0.33 2.80 9.01
C THR A 31 -1.50 3.18 8.09
N ASN A 32 -2.69 2.62 8.35
CA ASN A 32 -3.92 3.02 7.66
C ASN A 32 -4.24 4.52 7.80
N GLU A 33 -3.74 5.17 8.86
CA GLU A 33 -3.82 6.62 9.09
C GLU A 33 -2.77 7.43 8.28
N GLY A 34 -1.93 6.75 7.49
CA GLY A 34 -0.90 7.37 6.66
C GLY A 34 0.35 7.84 7.40
N LYS A 35 0.58 7.38 8.64
CA LYS A 35 1.79 7.69 9.41
C LYS A 35 2.85 6.62 9.20
N LEU A 36 4.13 7.01 9.13
CA LEU A 36 5.23 6.06 9.01
C LEU A 36 5.33 5.20 10.29
N ASN A 37 5.31 3.88 10.12
CA ASN A 37 5.51 2.92 11.20
C ASN A 37 7.01 2.67 11.37
N THR A 38 7.59 3.32 12.38
CA THR A 38 9.02 3.23 12.67
C THR A 38 9.49 1.82 13.00
N ASN A 39 8.61 0.94 13.51
CA ASN A 39 8.97 -0.45 13.77
C ASN A 39 9.05 -1.26 12.48
N GLU A 40 8.14 -1.05 11.53
CA GLU A 40 8.20 -1.71 10.21
C GLU A 40 9.40 -1.20 9.41
N PHE A 41 9.71 0.10 9.50
CA PHE A 41 10.93 0.66 8.91
C PHE A 41 12.19 0.04 9.52
N LYS A 42 12.26 -0.12 10.84
CA LYS A 42 13.38 -0.80 11.50
C LYS A 42 13.50 -2.26 11.06
N LYS A 43 12.38 -3.00 10.93
CA LYS A 43 12.36 -4.38 10.41
C LYS A 43 12.96 -4.47 9.01
N LEU A 44 12.68 -3.47 8.16
CA LEU A 44 13.20 -3.41 6.80
C LEU A 44 14.72 -3.18 6.78
N VAL A 45 15.21 -2.27 7.62
CA VAL A 45 16.62 -1.86 7.64
C VAL A 45 17.50 -2.90 8.33
N ASP A 46 17.02 -3.47 9.42
CA ASP A 46 17.76 -4.44 10.22
C ASP A 46 16.77 -5.43 10.86
N SER A 47 16.55 -6.54 10.15
CA SER A 47 15.63 -7.59 10.55
C SER A 47 16.05 -8.34 11.82
N GLU A 48 17.33 -8.26 12.21
CA GLU A 48 17.87 -8.96 13.39
C GLU A 48 17.90 -8.06 14.64
N SER A 49 17.84 -6.73 14.49
CA SER A 49 17.95 -5.76 15.61
C SER A 49 16.73 -5.63 16.54
N ILE A 50 15.62 -6.32 16.28
CA ILE A 50 14.40 -6.11 17.06
C ILE A 50 14.36 -7.10 18.22
N SER A 51 14.78 -6.64 19.40
CA SER A 51 14.36 -7.27 20.65
C SER A 51 12.84 -7.15 20.75
N GLU A 52 12.13 -8.27 20.60
CA GLU A 52 10.67 -8.33 20.66
C GLU A 52 10.18 -7.72 21.98
N THR A 53 9.80 -6.44 21.96
CA THR A 53 9.02 -5.86 23.06
C THR A 53 7.59 -6.28 22.80
N GLU A 54 7.08 -7.21 23.61
CA GLU A 54 5.75 -7.79 23.48
C GLU A 54 4.67 -6.70 23.39
N ARG A 55 4.23 -6.42 22.16
CA ARG A 55 2.96 -5.76 21.89
C ARG A 55 2.00 -6.85 21.48
N TYR A 56 0.87 -6.98 22.16
CA TYR A 56 -0.21 -7.88 21.77
C TYR A 56 -0.50 -7.68 20.28
N GLU A 57 -0.15 -8.69 19.48
CA GLU A 57 -0.46 -8.72 18.06
C GLU A 57 -1.11 -10.04 17.71
N PHE A 58 -2.08 -10.00 16.80
CA PHE A 58 -2.66 -11.21 16.24
C PHE A 58 -1.59 -11.90 15.37
N ARG A 59 -1.00 -12.99 15.88
CA ARG A 59 -0.02 -13.83 15.16
C ARG A 59 -0.72 -15.08 14.62
N TRP A 60 -0.41 -15.43 13.38
CA TRP A 60 -0.72 -16.73 12.80
C TRP A 60 0.45 -17.18 11.92
N PHE A 61 0.58 -18.49 11.73
CA PHE A 61 1.60 -19.05 10.86
C PHE A 61 1.42 -18.53 9.44
N GLY A 62 2.46 -17.93 8.86
CA GLY A 62 2.40 -17.35 7.52
C GLY A 62 1.95 -15.89 7.44
N LYS A 63 1.63 -15.20 8.55
CA LYS A 63 1.26 -13.76 8.57
C LYS A 63 2.20 -12.89 7.74
N SER A 64 3.51 -13.02 7.96
CA SER A 64 4.52 -12.24 7.22
C SER A 64 4.60 -12.62 5.75
N LYS A 65 4.35 -13.89 5.39
CA LYS A 65 4.33 -14.35 4.00
C LYS A 65 3.10 -13.80 3.26
N ALA A 66 1.93 -13.88 3.88
CA ALA A 66 0.69 -13.31 3.35
C ALA A 66 0.79 -11.79 3.15
N LYS A 67 1.45 -11.07 4.08
CA LYS A 67 1.72 -9.64 3.91
C LYS A 67 2.56 -9.37 2.65
N ARG A 68 3.62 -10.14 2.41
CA ARG A 68 4.45 -9.98 1.19
C ARG A 68 3.69 -10.33 -0.09
N GLU A 69 2.91 -11.40 -0.09
CA GLU A 69 2.10 -11.83 -1.24
C GLU A 69 1.07 -10.76 -1.64
N ALA A 70 0.42 -10.11 -0.67
CA ALA A 70 -0.57 -9.06 -0.94
C ALA A 70 0.01 -7.84 -1.69
N PHE A 71 1.31 -7.59 -1.56
CA PHE A 71 2.01 -6.49 -2.25
C PHE A 71 2.90 -6.97 -3.40
N THR A 72 2.85 -8.27 -3.74
CA THR A 72 3.59 -8.80 -4.89
C THR A 72 2.81 -8.44 -6.17
N PRO A 73 3.41 -7.74 -7.14
CA PRO A 73 2.77 -7.46 -8.42
C PRO A 73 2.34 -8.76 -9.12
N THR A 74 1.23 -8.72 -9.85
CA THR A 74 0.79 -9.86 -10.65
C THR A 74 1.50 -9.90 -12.00
N ASP A 75 1.94 -11.09 -12.40
CA ASP A 75 2.40 -11.35 -13.77
C ASP A 75 1.23 -11.71 -14.72
N ALA A 76 0.01 -11.83 -14.18
CA ALA A 76 -1.17 -12.17 -14.97
C ALA A 76 -1.67 -10.95 -15.78
N THR A 77 -2.18 -11.23 -16.98
CA THR A 77 -2.75 -10.22 -17.87
C THR A 77 -4.23 -10.54 -18.12
N LEU A 78 -5.08 -9.52 -18.07
CA LEU A 78 -6.50 -9.66 -18.43
C LEU A 78 -6.65 -9.81 -19.95
N VAL A 79 -7.48 -10.76 -20.37
CA VAL A 79 -7.84 -10.99 -21.77
C VAL A 79 -9.36 -10.89 -21.89
N TYR A 80 -9.83 -10.09 -22.85
CA TYR A 80 -11.25 -9.98 -23.14
C TYR A 80 -11.75 -11.24 -23.86
N ASP A 81 -12.86 -11.80 -23.37
CA ASP A 81 -13.47 -13.02 -23.92
C ASP A 81 -14.82 -12.66 -24.58
N ASP A 82 -14.79 -12.49 -25.89
CA ASP A 82 -15.97 -12.12 -26.67
C ASP A 82 -17.01 -13.25 -26.72
N ALA A 83 -16.58 -14.51 -26.71
CA ALA A 83 -17.46 -15.66 -26.86
C ALA A 83 -18.39 -15.86 -25.66
N ARG A 84 -17.92 -15.49 -24.47
CA ARG A 84 -18.70 -15.59 -23.22
C ARG A 84 -19.31 -14.26 -22.77
N SER A 85 -18.96 -13.16 -23.43
CA SER A 85 -19.50 -11.84 -23.12
C SER A 85 -20.94 -11.68 -23.65
N VAL A 86 -21.83 -11.17 -22.81
CA VAL A 86 -23.24 -10.92 -23.16
C VAL A 86 -23.53 -9.44 -23.01
N ASN A 87 -23.94 -8.78 -24.11
CA ASN A 87 -24.20 -7.34 -24.19
C ASN A 87 -23.09 -6.46 -23.57
N PRO A 88 -21.81 -6.63 -23.96
CA PRO A 88 -20.66 -5.99 -23.32
C PRO A 88 -20.66 -4.45 -23.42
N THR A 89 -21.38 -3.87 -24.39
CA THR A 89 -21.49 -2.41 -24.56
C THR A 89 -22.64 -1.79 -23.76
N GLU A 90 -23.57 -2.61 -23.26
CA GLU A 90 -24.78 -2.14 -22.56
C GLU A 90 -24.79 -2.54 -21.08
N SER A 91 -24.18 -3.68 -20.73
CA SER A 91 -24.12 -4.16 -19.36
C SER A 91 -22.96 -3.52 -18.59
N GLU A 92 -23.23 -3.11 -17.35
CA GLU A 92 -22.20 -2.67 -16.39
C GLU A 92 -21.67 -3.83 -15.52
N ASN A 93 -22.17 -5.05 -15.74
CA ASN A 93 -21.77 -6.22 -14.96
C ASN A 93 -20.45 -6.81 -15.50
N LEU A 94 -19.56 -7.20 -14.60
CA LEU A 94 -18.25 -7.78 -14.93
C LEU A 94 -18.07 -9.10 -14.20
N ILE A 95 -17.57 -10.11 -14.92
CA ILE A 95 -17.14 -11.39 -14.38
C ILE A 95 -15.67 -11.57 -14.77
N ILE A 96 -14.82 -11.88 -13.79
CA ILE A 96 -13.39 -12.15 -13.98
C ILE A 96 -13.13 -13.58 -13.53
N GLU A 97 -12.47 -14.35 -14.39
CA GLU A 97 -12.05 -15.72 -14.12
C GLU A 97 -10.53 -15.76 -14.02
N GLY A 98 -10.01 -16.41 -12.99
CA GLY A 98 -8.57 -16.52 -12.69
C GLY A 98 -8.29 -17.60 -11.66
#